data_AF-A0A834LK92-F1
#
_entry.id   AF-A0A834LK92-F1
#
_cell.length_a   1.000
_cell.length_b   1.000
_cell.length_c   1.000
_cell.angle_alpha   90.00
_cell.angle_beta   90.00
_cell.angle_gamma   90.00
#
_symmetry.space_group_name_H-M   'P 1'
#
loop_
_entity.id
_entity.type
_entity.pdbx_description
1 polymer ?
#
loop_
_entity_poly.entity_id
_entity_poly.type
_entity_poly.pdbx_seq_one_letter_code
_entity_poly.pdbx_strand_id
1 'polypeptide(L)'
;MAVDQLDHPSNLRFIRLFSPLSLEEEGLQAYITYLRKVIAIRSRVDIEQLVEQSSANQNQVNFVACLTSLFKDIVLAVVENDKILHSLCGKDAIVYAICELQEECDSRGSLVLKKYLDYRKLAKLTAEVKCYKSNLLSVGVEGPDPREIELYVEEILSLTQLGEDYMEHMVSKIRGLSSVDPELGLRAMKAFRSGNFSKVAQISGYYAILEGFFMVENVRKAINIDEHVHDSLTTSMVDDVFYVLQSCCRRSLSTSNINSVIAVLGSATGTEVATALNNMDVSSEYALKLRQKIDEQCAEVFVAPADVESVNSGLSELGEVSNSFKKALNVGMEQLVATLTGRIRPVLDSVATISYELSEAEYADNEVNDPWVQQLLHSADSNVAWLQPLMTANNYDSFVHFFIDFIVKRLEVIMMQKRFRQLGGLQLDRDTRALVSHFSSMTQRTARDKFARLTQMATILNLEKVSEIPDFWGENSGPMSWRLTPDEVRRMLRLRVDFKPEPIADLKL
;
A
#
# COMPACT_ATOMS: atom_id res chain seq x y z
N MET A 1 32.52 45.70 -1.28
CA MET A 1 33.00 45.30 -2.63
C MET A 1 31.81 45.31 -3.59
N ALA A 2 32.00 45.41 -4.91
CA ALA A 2 30.89 45.43 -5.90
C ALA A 2 29.91 44.24 -5.82
N VAL A 3 30.30 43.17 -5.12
CA VAL A 3 29.48 42.00 -4.74
C VAL A 3 28.29 42.34 -3.83
N ASP A 4 28.33 43.47 -3.12
CA ASP A 4 27.25 43.85 -2.18
C ASP A 4 26.14 44.69 -2.80
N GLN A 5 26.34 45.27 -3.99
CA GLN A 5 25.37 46.16 -4.64
C GLN A 5 24.48 45.46 -5.69
N LEU A 6 24.58 44.13 -5.85
CA LEU A 6 23.84 43.34 -6.85
C LEU A 6 24.00 43.80 -8.32
N ASP A 7 24.93 44.70 -8.59
CA ASP A 7 25.22 45.21 -9.93
C ASP A 7 25.86 44.13 -10.80
N HIS A 8 25.04 43.51 -11.65
CA HIS A 8 25.44 42.40 -12.50
C HIS A 8 26.55 42.80 -13.50
N PRO A 9 26.43 43.91 -14.27
CA PRO A 9 27.51 44.43 -15.09
C PRO A 9 28.85 44.63 -14.37
N SER A 10 28.84 45.20 -13.15
CA SER A 10 30.07 45.44 -12.39
C SER A 10 30.69 44.15 -11.84
N ASN A 11 29.87 43.21 -11.37
CA ASN A 11 30.36 41.88 -10.97
C ASN A 11 30.93 41.10 -12.15
N LEU A 12 30.27 41.14 -13.33
CA LEU A 12 30.79 40.51 -14.55
C LEU A 12 32.16 41.08 -14.97
N ARG A 13 32.34 42.39 -14.86
CA ARG A 13 33.63 43.04 -15.11
C ARG A 13 34.70 42.57 -14.14
N PHE A 14 34.36 42.46 -12.85
CA PHE A 14 35.29 42.01 -11.81
C PHE A 14 35.71 40.54 -12.02
N ILE A 15 34.76 39.65 -12.31
CA ILE A 15 35.03 38.22 -12.55
C ILE A 15 35.92 38.01 -13.79
N ARG A 16 35.75 38.81 -14.84
CA ARG A 16 36.60 38.75 -16.04
C ARG A 16 38.07 39.10 -15.77
N LEU A 17 38.40 39.73 -14.63
CA LEU A 17 39.78 40.03 -14.26
C LEU A 17 40.54 38.82 -13.71
N PHE A 18 39.86 37.76 -13.29
CA PHE A 18 40.49 36.58 -12.68
C PHE A 18 41.20 35.70 -13.73
N SER A 19 40.66 35.59 -14.95
CA SER A 19 41.29 34.79 -16.01
C SER A 19 42.65 35.35 -16.46
N PRO A 20 42.83 36.66 -16.70
CA PRO A 20 44.16 37.24 -16.93
C PRO A 20 45.16 37.08 -15.77
N LEU A 21 44.67 36.82 -14.56
CA LEU A 21 45.49 36.68 -13.35
C LEU A 21 45.83 35.22 -13.01
N SER A 22 45.37 34.24 -13.81
CA SER A 22 45.50 32.81 -13.52
C SER A 22 44.90 32.39 -12.17
N LEU A 23 43.77 33.02 -11.80
CA LEU A 23 43.00 32.75 -10.58
C LEU A 23 41.57 32.32 -10.94
N GLU A 24 41.42 31.45 -11.94
CA GLU A 24 40.12 31.07 -12.48
C GLU A 24 39.23 30.34 -11.46
N GLU A 25 39.81 29.53 -10.58
CA GLU A 25 39.07 28.80 -9.53
C GLU A 25 38.47 29.74 -8.49
N GLU A 26 39.22 30.74 -8.01
CA GLU A 26 38.73 31.75 -7.08
C GLU A 26 37.65 32.62 -7.74
N GLY A 27 37.84 32.95 -9.03
CA GLY A 27 36.85 33.66 -9.83
C GLY A 27 35.54 32.87 -9.95
N LEU A 28 35.63 31.57 -10.19
CA LEU A 28 34.48 30.67 -10.26
C LEU A 28 33.71 30.61 -8.94
N GLN A 29 34.42 30.40 -7.82
CA GLN A 29 33.80 30.36 -6.50
C GLN A 29 33.13 31.69 -6.13
N ALA A 30 33.80 32.82 -6.36
CA ALA A 30 33.24 34.14 -6.10
C ALA A 30 31.99 34.40 -6.94
N TYR A 31 32.00 34.00 -8.21
CA TYR A 31 30.88 34.22 -9.11
C TYR A 31 29.66 33.33 -8.79
N ILE A 32 29.88 32.05 -8.48
CA ILE A 32 28.80 31.16 -8.05
C ILE A 32 28.22 31.63 -6.73
N THR A 33 29.04 32.10 -5.79
CA THR A 33 28.57 32.70 -4.53
C THR A 33 27.67 33.91 -4.79
N TYR A 34 28.01 34.75 -5.77
CA TYR A 34 27.16 35.86 -6.21
C TYR A 34 25.84 35.35 -6.80
N LEU A 35 25.87 34.36 -7.71
CA LEU A 35 24.65 33.79 -8.30
C LEU A 35 23.72 33.19 -7.24
N ARG A 36 24.27 32.42 -6.29
CA ARG A 36 23.53 31.89 -5.12
C ARG A 36 22.87 33.01 -4.33
N LYS A 37 23.59 34.11 -4.04
CA LYS A 37 23.05 35.26 -3.31
C LYS A 37 21.89 35.93 -4.06
N VAL A 38 21.99 36.07 -5.39
CA VAL A 38 20.91 36.63 -6.22
C VAL A 38 19.65 35.76 -6.14
N ILE A 39 19.79 34.46 -6.36
CA ILE A 39 18.67 33.49 -6.31
C ILE A 39 18.05 33.46 -4.91
N ALA A 40 18.87 33.43 -3.86
CA ALA A 40 18.40 33.42 -2.48
C ALA A 40 17.57 34.66 -2.12
N ILE A 41 17.97 35.85 -2.61
CA ILE A 41 17.22 37.09 -2.37
C ILE A 41 15.88 37.07 -3.11
N ARG A 42 15.86 36.69 -4.38
CA ARG A 42 14.62 36.61 -5.18
C ARG A 42 13.64 35.59 -4.59
N SER A 43 14.13 34.38 -4.33
CA SER A 43 13.33 33.32 -3.71
C SER A 43 12.76 33.73 -2.35
N ARG A 44 13.53 34.50 -1.55
CA ARG A 44 13.02 35.01 -0.27
C ARG A 44 11.83 35.95 -0.47
N VAL A 45 11.90 36.87 -1.43
CA VAL A 45 10.79 37.78 -1.74
C VAL A 45 9.54 37.01 -2.18
N ASP A 46 9.70 36.02 -3.07
CA ASP A 46 8.59 35.19 -3.53
C ASP A 46 7.94 34.39 -2.38
N ILE A 47 8.76 33.85 -1.46
CA ILE A 47 8.28 33.14 -0.28
C ILE A 47 7.59 34.08 0.72
N GLU A 48 8.10 35.30 0.90
CA GLU A 48 7.48 36.32 1.76
C GLU A 48 6.11 36.73 1.22
N GLN A 49 6.00 36.97 -0.09
CA GLN A 49 4.72 37.23 -0.76
C GLN A 49 3.75 36.06 -0.60
N LEU A 50 4.24 34.83 -0.69
CA LEU A 50 3.42 33.63 -0.47
C LEU A 50 2.87 33.59 0.96
N VAL A 51 3.67 33.97 1.95
CA VAL A 51 3.24 34.05 3.36
C VAL A 51 2.19 35.15 3.56
N GLU A 52 2.38 36.31 2.94
CA GLU A 52 1.41 37.41 3.00
C GLU A 52 0.06 36.98 2.39
N GLN A 53 0.07 36.37 1.20
CA GLN A 53 -1.13 35.82 0.55
C GLN A 53 -1.83 34.77 1.42
N SER A 54 -1.04 33.90 2.08
CA SER A 54 -1.55 32.88 2.99
C SER A 54 -2.25 33.50 4.21
N SER A 55 -1.71 34.60 4.75
CA SER A 55 -2.27 35.29 5.92
C SER A 55 -3.51 36.15 5.59
N ALA A 56 -3.60 36.63 4.34
CA ALA A 56 -4.71 37.45 3.87
C ALA A 56 -5.94 36.63 3.45
N ASN A 57 -5.93 35.31 3.61
CA ASN A 57 -6.98 34.38 3.14
C ASN A 57 -7.38 34.64 1.68
N GLN A 58 -6.41 34.98 0.83
CA GLN A 58 -6.67 35.03 -0.60
C GLN A 58 -6.90 33.60 -1.11
N ASN A 59 -7.99 33.39 -1.86
CA ASN A 59 -8.48 32.06 -2.26
C ASN A 59 -7.53 31.22 -3.14
N GLN A 60 -6.34 31.71 -3.50
CA GLN A 60 -5.41 30.98 -4.37
C GLN A 60 -3.94 31.33 -4.06
N VAL A 61 -3.43 30.84 -2.93
CA VAL A 61 -1.97 30.81 -2.72
C VAL A 61 -1.36 29.83 -3.73
N ASN A 62 -0.47 30.32 -4.60
CA ASN A 62 0.05 29.55 -5.72
C ASN A 62 1.48 29.04 -5.45
N PHE A 63 1.58 27.90 -4.77
CA PHE A 63 2.86 27.24 -4.48
C PHE A 63 3.58 26.77 -5.74
N VAL A 64 2.83 26.35 -6.77
CA VAL A 64 3.37 25.90 -8.06
C VAL A 64 4.12 27.05 -8.74
N ALA A 65 3.56 28.26 -8.75
CA ALA A 65 4.20 29.43 -9.34
C ALA A 65 5.47 29.84 -8.58
N CYS A 66 5.45 29.80 -7.24
CA CYS A 66 6.63 30.10 -6.42
C CYS A 66 7.77 29.11 -6.70
N LEU A 67 7.48 27.81 -6.76
CA LEU A 67 8.47 26.80 -7.07
C LEU A 67 8.96 26.91 -8.53
N THR A 68 8.08 27.26 -9.46
CA THR A 68 8.43 27.50 -10.88
C THR A 68 9.40 28.67 -11.01
N SER A 69 9.18 29.76 -10.26
CA SER A 69 10.07 30.92 -10.21
C SER A 69 11.47 30.53 -9.75
N LEU A 70 11.57 29.76 -8.66
CA LEU A 70 12.84 29.27 -8.12
C LEU A 70 13.59 28.40 -9.14
N PHE A 71 12.93 27.41 -9.76
CA PHE A 71 13.57 26.53 -10.74
C PHE A 71 14.01 27.31 -11.97
N LYS A 72 13.19 28.24 -12.45
CA LYS A 72 13.53 29.10 -13.57
C LYS A 72 14.76 29.97 -13.26
N ASP A 73 14.82 30.58 -12.08
CA ASP A 73 15.97 31.38 -11.65
C ASP A 73 17.26 30.55 -11.61
N ILE A 74 17.21 29.31 -11.11
CA ILE A 74 18.37 28.40 -11.08
C ILE A 74 18.80 27.99 -12.49
N VAL A 75 17.84 27.57 -13.33
CA VAL A 75 18.11 27.14 -14.71
C VAL A 75 18.70 28.30 -15.52
N LEU A 76 18.12 29.50 -15.42
CA LEU A 76 18.63 30.69 -16.10
C LEU A 76 20.02 31.09 -15.58
N ALA A 77 20.28 30.96 -14.28
CA ALA A 77 21.61 31.25 -13.74
C ALA A 77 22.70 30.35 -14.35
N VAL A 78 22.39 29.11 -14.72
CA VAL A 78 23.32 28.23 -15.44
C VAL A 78 23.38 28.58 -16.93
N VAL A 79 22.21 28.73 -17.58
CA VAL A 79 22.12 28.90 -19.04
C VAL A 79 22.64 30.26 -19.51
N GLU A 80 22.27 31.36 -18.85
CA GLU A 80 22.67 32.71 -19.25
C GLU A 80 24.16 32.97 -18.99
N ASN A 81 24.73 32.28 -18.00
CA ASN A 81 26.13 32.46 -17.59
C ASN A 81 27.07 31.37 -18.11
N ASP A 82 26.56 30.46 -18.97
CA ASP A 82 27.28 29.30 -19.55
C ASP A 82 28.65 29.70 -20.14
N LYS A 83 28.69 30.78 -20.95
CA LYS A 83 29.92 31.29 -21.57
C LYS A 83 30.97 31.76 -20.55
N ILE A 84 30.54 32.39 -19.46
CA ILE A 84 31.44 32.94 -18.44
C ILE A 84 31.99 31.80 -17.58
N LEU A 85 31.13 30.86 -17.19
CA LEU A 85 31.54 29.66 -16.47
C LEU A 85 32.57 28.88 -17.29
N HIS A 86 32.31 28.71 -18.59
CA HIS A 86 33.27 28.10 -19.52
C HIS A 86 34.62 28.82 -19.60
N SER A 87 34.62 30.15 -19.56
CA SER A 87 35.86 30.94 -19.61
C SER A 87 36.73 30.85 -18.37
N LEU A 88 36.16 30.40 -17.24
CA LEU A 88 36.88 30.23 -15.98
C LEU A 88 37.50 28.82 -15.92
N CYS A 89 36.69 27.79 -15.70
CA CYS A 89 37.20 26.42 -15.52
C CYS A 89 36.58 25.42 -16.51
N GLY A 90 36.27 25.87 -17.74
CA GLY A 90 35.75 24.99 -18.79
C GLY A 90 34.40 24.35 -18.43
N LYS A 91 34.22 23.07 -18.78
CA LYS A 91 32.97 22.34 -18.56
C LYS A 91 32.75 21.98 -17.09
N ASP A 92 33.83 21.77 -16.33
CA ASP A 92 33.75 21.46 -14.91
C ASP A 92 33.13 22.62 -14.12
N ALA A 93 33.35 23.86 -14.56
CA ALA A 93 32.70 25.04 -14.01
C ALA A 93 31.16 24.97 -14.06
N ILE A 94 30.59 24.40 -15.13
CA ILE A 94 29.14 24.25 -15.27
C ILE A 94 28.62 23.21 -14.29
N VAL A 95 29.28 22.06 -14.17
CA VAL A 95 28.86 20.99 -13.25
C VAL A 95 29.01 21.44 -11.80
N TYR A 96 30.07 22.19 -11.49
CA TYR A 96 30.26 22.81 -10.19
C TYR A 96 29.17 23.85 -9.89
N ALA A 97 28.84 24.73 -10.84
CA ALA A 97 27.73 25.68 -10.68
C ALA A 97 26.39 24.96 -10.45
N ILE A 98 26.10 23.90 -11.21
CA ILE A 98 24.89 23.10 -11.03
C ILE A 98 24.83 22.48 -9.61
N CYS A 99 25.94 21.91 -9.12
CA CYS A 99 26.01 21.39 -7.74
C CYS A 99 25.68 22.46 -6.70
N GLU A 100 26.35 23.60 -6.79
CA GLU A 100 26.26 24.67 -5.79
C GLU A 100 24.89 25.38 -5.82
N LEU A 101 24.30 25.54 -7.01
CA LEU A 101 22.96 26.09 -7.16
C LEU A 101 21.87 25.09 -6.75
N GLN A 102 22.11 23.78 -6.88
CA GLN A 102 21.20 22.75 -6.37
C GLN A 102 21.05 22.83 -4.85
N GLU A 103 22.05 23.31 -4.11
CA GLU A 103 21.89 23.55 -2.67
C GLU A 103 20.85 24.64 -2.35
N GLU A 104 20.71 25.65 -3.22
CA GLU A 104 19.65 26.66 -3.07
C GLU A 104 18.27 26.06 -3.36
N CYS A 105 18.16 25.15 -4.35
CA CYS A 105 16.94 24.37 -4.56
C CYS A 105 16.60 23.53 -3.33
N ASP A 106 17.60 22.82 -2.78
CA ASP A 106 17.47 21.99 -1.59
C ASP A 106 17.01 22.77 -0.36
N SER A 107 17.49 23.99 -0.19
CA SER A 107 17.10 24.85 0.93
C SER A 107 15.73 25.50 0.70
N ARG A 108 15.55 26.19 -0.42
CA ARG A 108 14.36 27.02 -0.69
C ARG A 108 13.18 26.20 -1.18
N GLY A 109 13.40 25.26 -2.08
CA GLY A 109 12.37 24.36 -2.59
C GLY A 109 11.76 23.52 -1.46
N SER A 110 12.60 22.98 -0.57
CA SER A 110 12.13 22.24 0.62
C SER A 110 11.28 23.11 1.55
N LEU A 111 11.64 24.38 1.70
CA LEU A 111 10.87 25.33 2.51
C LEU A 111 9.51 25.65 1.88
N VAL A 112 9.44 25.83 0.55
CA VAL A 112 8.18 26.03 -0.18
C VAL A 112 7.26 24.83 -0.01
N LEU A 113 7.78 23.60 -0.22
CA LEU A 113 7.01 22.38 -0.03
C LEU A 113 6.56 22.19 1.42
N LYS A 114 7.40 22.50 2.40
CA LYS A 114 6.99 22.46 3.82
C LYS A 114 5.83 23.43 4.11
N LYS A 115 5.92 24.67 3.61
CA LYS A 115 4.84 25.66 3.75
C LYS A 115 3.56 25.19 3.06
N TYR A 116 3.68 24.52 1.92
CA TYR A 116 2.54 23.90 1.23
C TYR A 116 1.84 22.84 2.10
N LEU A 117 2.61 21.90 2.64
CA LEU A 117 2.10 20.85 3.53
C LEU A 117 1.37 21.43 4.75
N ASP A 118 1.96 22.48 5.35
CA ASP A 118 1.41 23.16 6.53
C ASP A 118 0.14 23.97 6.19
N TYR A 119 0.14 24.71 5.08
CA TYR A 119 -0.98 25.55 4.64
C TYR A 119 -2.22 24.71 4.29
N ARG A 120 -2.03 23.63 3.52
CA ARG A 120 -3.09 22.68 3.16
C ARG A 120 -3.43 21.70 4.28
N LYS A 121 -2.64 21.67 5.36
CA LYS A 121 -2.80 20.76 6.50
C LYS A 121 -2.90 19.29 6.07
N LEU A 122 -2.10 18.89 5.08
CA LEU A 122 -2.20 17.55 4.46
C LEU A 122 -1.99 16.40 5.47
N ALA A 123 -1.19 16.63 6.52
CA ALA A 123 -1.06 15.68 7.63
C ALA A 123 -2.37 15.47 8.40
N LYS A 124 -3.12 16.53 8.67
CA LYS A 124 -4.44 16.44 9.31
C LYS A 124 -5.44 15.76 8.37
N LEU A 125 -5.49 16.18 7.12
CA LEU A 125 -6.40 15.63 6.11
C LEU A 125 -6.17 14.14 5.88
N THR A 126 -4.92 13.70 5.75
CA THR A 126 -4.63 12.27 5.60
C THR A 126 -4.88 11.47 6.88
N ALA A 127 -4.73 12.07 8.07
CA ALA A 127 -5.15 11.44 9.32
C ALA A 127 -6.68 11.30 9.39
N GLU A 128 -7.43 12.31 8.95
CA GLU A 128 -8.89 12.27 8.83
C GLU A 128 -9.33 11.19 7.83
N VAL A 129 -8.72 11.10 6.65
CA VAL A 129 -8.97 10.02 5.68
C VAL A 129 -8.70 8.64 6.29
N LYS A 130 -7.60 8.48 7.04
CA LYS A 130 -7.28 7.21 7.73
C LYS A 130 -8.28 6.88 8.83
N CYS A 131 -8.71 7.88 9.60
CA CYS A 131 -9.70 7.73 10.67
C CYS A 131 -11.10 7.44 10.12
N TYR A 132 -11.48 8.09 9.03
CA TYR A 132 -12.69 7.80 8.28
C TYR A 132 -12.69 6.34 7.79
N LYS A 133 -11.55 5.87 7.25
CA LYS A 133 -11.35 4.46 6.89
C LYS A 133 -11.54 3.51 8.08
N SER A 134 -11.09 3.87 9.28
CA SER A 134 -11.27 3.03 10.48
C SER A 134 -12.67 3.10 11.10
N ASN A 135 -13.41 4.19 10.90
CA ASN A 135 -14.70 4.45 11.55
C ASN A 135 -15.92 4.26 10.64
N LEU A 136 -15.76 3.64 9.47
CA LEU A 136 -16.84 3.36 8.50
C LEU A 136 -18.01 2.54 9.05
N LEU A 137 -17.88 1.94 10.24
CA LEU A 137 -18.94 1.23 10.97
C LEU A 137 -19.84 2.15 11.83
N SER A 138 -19.43 3.40 12.05
CA SER A 138 -20.22 4.37 12.80
C SER A 138 -21.13 5.16 11.87
N VAL A 139 -22.45 4.95 12.01
CA VAL A 139 -23.48 5.68 11.24
C VAL A 139 -23.34 7.18 11.51
N GLY A 140 -23.13 7.98 10.46
CA GLY A 140 -23.15 9.44 10.52
C GLY A 140 -21.80 10.17 10.44
N VAL A 141 -20.69 9.48 10.13
CA VAL A 141 -19.40 10.17 9.88
C VAL A 141 -19.33 10.62 8.41
N GLU A 142 -19.51 11.91 8.16
CA GLU A 142 -19.16 12.52 6.87
C GLU A 142 -17.63 12.57 6.72
N GLY A 143 -17.11 11.96 5.65
CA GLY A 143 -15.71 12.04 5.27
C GLY A 143 -15.35 13.38 4.62
N PRO A 144 -14.06 13.63 4.31
CA PRO A 144 -13.64 14.81 3.57
C PRO A 144 -14.34 14.90 2.19
N ASP A 145 -14.65 16.12 1.72
CA ASP A 145 -15.29 16.33 0.42
C ASP A 145 -14.38 15.82 -0.72
N PRO A 146 -14.83 14.84 -1.53
CA PRO A 146 -14.04 14.31 -2.65
C PRO A 146 -13.58 15.38 -3.65
N ARG A 147 -14.31 16.49 -3.80
CA ARG A 147 -13.91 17.60 -4.68
C ARG A 147 -12.71 18.36 -4.14
N GLU A 148 -12.64 18.56 -2.83
CA GLU A 148 -11.49 19.19 -2.18
C GLU A 148 -10.26 18.29 -2.29
N ILE A 149 -10.44 16.97 -2.14
CA ILE A 149 -9.37 15.98 -2.33
C ILE A 149 -8.83 16.03 -3.75
N GLU A 150 -9.70 16.10 -4.76
CA GLU A 150 -9.28 16.21 -6.16
C GLU A 150 -8.40 17.43 -6.42
N LEU A 151 -8.78 18.60 -5.87
CA LEU A 151 -7.97 19.82 -6.01
C LEU A 151 -6.57 19.66 -5.43
N TYR A 152 -6.45 19.03 -4.26
CA TYR A 152 -5.14 18.76 -3.65
C TYR A 152 -4.34 17.72 -4.41
N VAL A 153 -4.99 16.68 -4.94
CA VAL A 153 -4.36 15.68 -5.81
C VAL A 153 -3.74 16.33 -7.04
N GLU A 154 -4.47 17.21 -7.74
CA GLU A 154 -3.98 17.92 -8.92
C GLU A 154 -2.84 18.90 -8.60
N GLU A 155 -2.94 19.61 -7.47
CA GLU A 155 -1.90 20.54 -7.01
C GLU A 155 -0.60 19.80 -6.64
N ILE A 156 -0.72 18.67 -5.93
CA ILE A 156 0.39 17.76 -5.61
C ILE A 156 1.03 17.22 -6.88
N LEU A 157 0.22 16.79 -7.85
CA LEU A 157 0.69 16.25 -9.11
C LEU A 157 1.51 17.31 -9.87
N SER A 158 1.01 18.54 -9.91
CA SER A 158 1.69 19.69 -10.54
C SER A 158 3.03 19.99 -9.87
N LEU A 159 3.09 20.00 -8.53
CA LEU A 159 4.34 20.21 -7.79
C LEU A 159 5.36 19.08 -8.03
N THR A 160 4.89 17.84 -8.13
CA THR A 160 5.73 16.66 -8.36
C THR A 160 6.32 16.68 -9.76
N GLN A 161 5.48 16.88 -10.79
CA GLN A 161 5.93 17.00 -12.19
C GLN A 161 6.93 18.13 -12.37
N LEU A 162 6.65 19.30 -11.79
CA LEU A 162 7.55 20.45 -11.87
C LEU A 162 8.94 20.14 -11.26
N GLY A 163 8.99 19.39 -10.16
CA GLY A 163 10.23 18.92 -9.54
C GLY A 163 11.00 17.95 -10.45
N GLU A 164 10.30 16.97 -11.03
CA GLU A 164 10.89 15.99 -11.95
C GLU A 164 11.42 16.64 -13.23
N ASP A 165 10.66 17.56 -13.85
CA ASP A 165 11.05 18.30 -15.04
C ASP A 165 12.33 19.12 -14.80
N TYR A 166 12.41 19.78 -13.65
CA TYR A 166 13.61 20.50 -13.23
C TYR A 166 14.81 19.57 -13.06
N MET A 167 14.64 18.46 -12.34
CA MET A 167 15.72 17.49 -12.10
C MET A 167 16.21 16.89 -13.41
N GLU A 168 15.31 16.45 -14.30
CA GLU A 168 15.68 15.86 -15.59
C GLU A 168 16.37 16.88 -16.49
N HIS A 169 15.92 18.14 -16.50
CA HIS A 169 16.59 19.21 -17.24
C HIS A 169 18.05 19.40 -16.80
N MET A 170 18.28 19.52 -15.49
CA MET A 170 19.62 19.76 -14.94
C MET A 170 20.53 18.53 -15.09
N VAL A 171 19.99 17.33 -14.86
CA VAL A 171 20.71 16.06 -15.07
C VAL A 171 21.06 15.84 -16.54
N SER A 172 20.13 16.16 -17.46
CA SER A 172 20.37 16.10 -18.90
C SER A 172 21.47 17.07 -19.34
N LYS A 173 21.49 18.29 -18.79
CA LYS A 173 22.57 19.27 -19.02
C LYS A 173 23.93 18.72 -18.55
N ILE A 174 24.02 18.09 -17.38
CA ILE A 174 25.25 17.44 -16.90
C ILE A 174 25.69 16.33 -17.86
N ARG A 175 24.78 15.44 -18.25
CA ARG A 175 25.07 14.32 -19.17
C ARG A 175 25.53 14.78 -20.55
N GLY A 176 25.07 15.95 -21.00
CA GLY A 176 25.47 16.56 -22.28
C GLY A 176 26.90 17.11 -22.30
N LEU A 177 27.54 17.28 -21.15
CA LEU A 177 28.91 17.78 -21.06
C LEU A 177 29.90 16.62 -21.21
N SER A 178 30.53 16.50 -22.38
CA SER A 178 31.65 15.56 -22.60
C SER A 178 32.90 16.01 -21.84
N SER A 179 33.75 15.08 -21.39
CA SER A 179 35.06 15.37 -20.76
C SER A 179 35.00 16.23 -19.48
N VAL A 180 34.09 15.90 -18.55
CA VAL A 180 34.01 16.44 -17.18
C VAL A 180 34.74 15.49 -16.23
N ASP A 181 35.29 16.01 -15.15
CA ASP A 181 35.79 15.19 -14.03
C ASP A 181 34.72 14.18 -13.54
N PRO A 182 34.99 12.86 -13.60
CA PRO A 182 34.07 11.83 -13.13
C PRO A 182 33.63 12.00 -11.66
N GLU A 183 34.49 12.48 -10.77
CA GLU A 183 34.14 12.68 -9.36
C GLU A 183 33.13 13.82 -9.19
N LEU A 184 33.33 14.91 -9.92
CA LEU A 184 32.43 16.05 -9.93
C LEU A 184 31.07 15.70 -10.53
N GLY A 185 31.06 14.93 -11.63
CA GLY A 185 29.84 14.40 -12.23
C GLY A 185 29.06 13.50 -11.27
N LEU A 186 29.75 12.60 -10.54
CA LEU A 186 29.13 11.76 -9.51
C LEU A 186 28.58 12.57 -8.35
N ARG A 187 29.31 13.59 -7.88
CA ARG A 187 28.85 14.50 -6.83
C ARG A 187 27.57 15.21 -7.25
N ALA A 188 27.50 15.71 -8.48
CA ALA A 188 26.31 16.36 -9.02
C ALA A 188 25.11 15.40 -9.06
N MET A 189 25.29 14.21 -9.63
CA MET A 189 24.23 13.19 -9.70
C MET A 189 23.74 12.77 -8.30
N LYS A 190 24.65 12.69 -7.33
CA LYS A 190 24.31 12.39 -5.92
C LYS A 190 23.54 13.53 -5.27
N ALA A 191 23.88 14.79 -5.55
CA ALA A 191 23.16 15.95 -5.04
C ALA A 191 21.69 15.94 -5.46
N PHE A 192 21.40 15.65 -6.73
CA PHE A 192 20.00 15.54 -7.20
C PHE A 192 19.26 14.33 -6.61
N ARG A 193 19.92 13.18 -6.46
CA ARG A 193 19.25 11.96 -5.93
C ARG A 193 19.01 12.01 -4.43
N SER A 194 19.95 12.56 -3.66
CA SER A 194 19.96 12.45 -2.19
C SER A 194 19.87 13.79 -1.46
N GLY A 195 19.66 14.88 -2.20
CA GLY A 195 19.46 16.23 -1.70
C GLY A 195 18.25 16.37 -0.80
N ASN A 196 18.16 17.49 -0.10
CA ASN A 196 17.01 17.74 0.78
C ASN A 196 15.73 17.91 -0.03
N PHE A 197 15.78 18.51 -1.22
CA PHE A 197 14.58 18.64 -2.06
C PHE A 197 14.04 17.27 -2.49
N SER A 198 14.93 16.33 -2.85
CA SER A 198 14.53 14.96 -3.22
C SER A 198 13.99 14.17 -2.03
N LYS A 199 14.51 14.41 -0.81
CA LYS A 199 13.95 13.83 0.43
C LYS A 199 12.61 14.44 0.83
N VAL A 200 12.34 15.68 0.43
CA VAL A 200 11.08 16.40 0.66
C VAL A 200 9.99 16.03 -0.36
N ALA A 201 10.28 15.10 -1.28
CA ALA A 201 9.28 14.37 -2.07
C ALA A 201 8.29 13.51 -1.23
N GLN A 202 8.22 13.70 0.10
CA GLN A 202 7.20 13.15 1.02
C GLN A 202 5.76 13.46 0.58
N ILE A 203 5.56 14.44 -0.29
CA ILE A 203 4.28 14.70 -0.95
C ILE A 203 3.73 13.44 -1.65
N SER A 204 4.60 12.57 -2.17
CA SER A 204 4.20 11.29 -2.78
C SER A 204 3.45 10.36 -1.81
N GLY A 205 3.83 10.38 -0.52
CA GLY A 205 3.13 9.60 0.51
C GLY A 205 1.72 10.14 0.79
N TYR A 206 1.57 11.46 0.81
CA TYR A 206 0.25 12.11 0.94
C TYR A 206 -0.60 11.87 -0.32
N TYR A 207 -0.01 12.02 -1.51
CA TYR A 207 -0.63 11.72 -2.80
C TYR A 207 -1.28 10.33 -2.81
N ALA A 208 -0.52 9.29 -2.49
CA ALA A 208 -1.01 7.91 -2.57
C ALA A 208 -2.23 7.67 -1.65
N ILE A 209 -2.26 8.30 -0.47
CA ILE A 209 -3.39 8.19 0.47
C ILE A 209 -4.62 8.91 -0.09
N LEU A 210 -4.43 10.13 -0.60
CA LEU A 210 -5.51 10.98 -1.11
C LEU A 210 -6.09 10.44 -2.43
N GLU A 211 -5.24 10.05 -3.38
CA GLU A 211 -5.64 9.40 -4.64
C GLU A 211 -6.40 8.10 -4.36
N GLY A 212 -5.91 7.28 -3.43
CA GLY A 212 -6.61 6.05 -3.04
C GLY A 212 -7.98 6.31 -2.40
N PHE A 213 -8.14 7.39 -1.62
CA PHE A 213 -9.45 7.79 -1.11
C PHE A 213 -10.37 8.32 -2.22
N PHE A 214 -9.87 9.24 -3.05
CA PHE A 214 -10.60 9.78 -4.19
C PHE A 214 -11.13 8.68 -5.10
N MET A 215 -10.28 7.69 -5.41
CA MET A 215 -10.63 6.54 -6.25
C MET A 215 -11.79 5.76 -5.64
N VAL A 216 -11.69 5.36 -4.37
CA VAL A 216 -12.72 4.57 -3.68
C VAL A 216 -14.07 5.29 -3.65
N GLU A 217 -14.08 6.57 -3.28
CA GLU A 217 -15.33 7.34 -3.18
C GLU A 217 -15.97 7.58 -4.55
N ASN A 218 -15.18 7.84 -5.60
CA ASN A 218 -15.72 8.01 -6.95
C ASN A 218 -16.22 6.69 -7.56
N VAL A 219 -15.54 5.57 -7.30
CA VAL A 219 -16.05 4.24 -7.68
C VAL A 219 -17.36 3.94 -6.96
N ARG A 220 -17.44 4.17 -5.64
CA ARG A 220 -18.68 4.03 -4.87
C ARG A 220 -19.81 4.89 -5.44
N LYS A 221 -19.51 6.13 -5.81
CA LYS A 221 -20.48 7.03 -6.41
C LYS A 221 -20.96 6.55 -7.78
N ALA A 222 -20.06 6.10 -8.65
CA ALA A 222 -20.40 5.53 -9.96
C ALA A 222 -21.36 4.33 -9.83
N ILE A 223 -21.12 3.47 -8.84
CA ILE A 223 -22.01 2.33 -8.55
C ILE A 223 -23.40 2.80 -8.07
N ASN A 224 -23.45 3.82 -7.21
CA ASN A 224 -24.71 4.32 -6.66
C ASN A 224 -25.61 5.02 -7.68
N ILE A 225 -25.03 5.57 -8.76
CA ILE A 225 -25.75 6.24 -9.83
C ILE A 225 -25.93 5.35 -11.06
N ASP A 226 -25.67 4.05 -10.94
CA ASP A 226 -25.70 3.10 -12.06
C ASP A 226 -27.03 3.13 -12.83
N GLU A 227 -26.93 3.24 -14.16
CA GLU A 227 -28.07 3.33 -15.06
C GLU A 227 -28.02 2.21 -16.12
N HIS A 228 -29.20 1.73 -16.51
CA HIS A 228 -29.32 0.80 -17.62
C HIS A 228 -29.15 1.54 -18.95
N VAL A 229 -28.17 1.10 -19.75
CA VAL A 229 -27.92 1.67 -21.08
C VAL A 229 -28.65 0.85 -22.13
N HIS A 230 -29.63 1.46 -22.80
CA HIS A 230 -30.35 0.82 -23.91
C HIS A 230 -29.38 0.37 -25.02
N ASP A 231 -29.60 -0.82 -25.56
CA ASP A 231 -28.76 -1.48 -26.56
C ASP A 231 -27.33 -1.86 -26.10
N SER A 232 -27.03 -1.74 -24.80
CA SER A 232 -25.79 -2.25 -24.20
C SER A 232 -26.02 -3.56 -23.44
N LEU A 233 -25.00 -4.42 -23.44
CA LEU A 233 -24.96 -5.64 -22.63
C LEU A 233 -24.47 -5.38 -21.19
N THR A 234 -24.08 -4.13 -20.88
CA THR A 234 -23.58 -3.69 -19.57
C THR A 234 -24.29 -2.41 -19.12
N THR A 235 -24.29 -2.15 -17.81
CA THR A 235 -24.79 -0.90 -17.24
C THR A 235 -23.72 0.21 -17.30
N SER A 236 -24.10 1.46 -17.07
CA SER A 236 -23.18 2.62 -17.13
C SER A 236 -22.03 2.50 -16.13
N MET A 237 -22.24 1.79 -15.01
CA MET A 237 -21.23 1.52 -13.99
C MET A 237 -19.92 0.97 -14.58
N VAL A 238 -19.97 0.10 -15.60
CA VAL A 238 -18.74 -0.51 -16.15
C VAL A 238 -17.82 0.54 -16.75
N ASP A 239 -18.37 1.46 -17.55
CA ASP A 239 -17.60 2.51 -18.21
C ASP A 239 -17.18 3.60 -17.21
N ASP A 240 -18.05 3.96 -16.27
CA ASP A 240 -17.77 4.98 -15.25
C ASP A 240 -16.65 4.53 -14.29
N VAL A 241 -16.70 3.29 -13.81
CA VAL A 241 -15.66 2.72 -12.95
C VAL A 241 -14.34 2.62 -13.72
N PHE A 242 -14.38 2.15 -14.97
CA PHE A 242 -13.18 2.10 -15.81
C PHE A 242 -12.57 3.49 -16.02
N TYR A 243 -13.39 4.51 -16.29
CA TYR A 243 -12.93 5.89 -16.47
C TYR A 243 -12.24 6.44 -15.20
N VAL A 244 -12.84 6.25 -14.03
CA VAL A 244 -12.27 6.68 -12.75
C VAL A 244 -10.89 6.04 -12.54
N LEU A 245 -10.79 4.73 -12.76
CA LEU A 245 -9.55 3.99 -12.52
C LEU A 245 -8.48 4.30 -13.54
N GLN A 246 -8.84 4.40 -14.82
CA GLN A 246 -7.93 4.84 -15.87
C GLN A 246 -7.38 6.24 -15.56
N SER A 247 -8.23 7.16 -15.11
CA SER A 247 -7.82 8.51 -14.72
C SER A 247 -6.80 8.49 -13.58
N CYS A 248 -7.11 7.78 -12.48
CA CYS A 248 -6.23 7.67 -11.33
C CYS A 248 -4.89 6.98 -11.68
N CYS A 249 -4.94 5.92 -12.49
CA CYS A 249 -3.72 5.24 -12.96
C CYS A 249 -2.86 6.18 -13.80
N ARG A 250 -3.47 6.92 -14.74
CA ARG A 250 -2.77 7.91 -15.57
C ARG A 250 -2.12 9.00 -14.72
N ARG A 251 -2.82 9.54 -13.72
CA ARG A 251 -2.25 10.53 -12.78
C ARG A 251 -1.07 9.96 -12.00
N SER A 252 -1.19 8.74 -11.48
CA SER A 252 -0.11 8.12 -10.72
C SER A 252 1.14 7.88 -11.56
N LEU A 253 1.00 7.52 -12.85
CA LEU A 253 2.13 7.42 -13.78
C LEU A 253 2.82 8.77 -13.98
N SER A 254 2.04 9.85 -14.06
CA SER A 254 2.58 11.20 -14.20
C SER A 254 3.30 11.73 -12.95
N THR A 255 3.29 10.99 -11.83
CA THR A 255 4.14 11.31 -10.66
C THR A 255 5.59 10.86 -10.84
N SER A 256 5.89 10.02 -11.83
CA SER A 256 7.19 9.35 -12.02
C SER A 256 7.70 8.58 -10.79
N ASN A 257 6.82 8.31 -9.81
CA ASN A 257 7.16 7.62 -8.56
C ASN A 257 6.57 6.21 -8.54
N ILE A 258 7.45 5.21 -8.60
CA ILE A 258 7.05 3.79 -8.63
C ILE A 258 6.24 3.37 -7.40
N ASN A 259 6.50 3.95 -6.23
CA ASN A 259 5.77 3.62 -5.01
C ASN A 259 4.33 4.14 -5.05
N SER A 260 4.13 5.35 -5.60
CA SER A 260 2.81 5.93 -5.83
C SER A 260 2.01 5.07 -6.82
N VAL A 261 2.63 4.66 -7.92
CA VAL A 261 2.02 3.77 -8.93
C VAL A 261 1.60 2.43 -8.31
N ILE A 262 2.49 1.77 -7.56
CA ILE A 262 2.19 0.49 -6.90
C ILE A 262 1.03 0.64 -5.90
N ALA A 263 1.01 1.73 -5.12
CA ALA A 263 -0.04 1.97 -4.12
C ALA A 263 -1.41 2.19 -4.77
N VAL A 264 -1.47 2.96 -5.87
CA VAL A 264 -2.70 3.25 -6.62
C VAL A 264 -3.20 1.99 -7.34
N LEU A 265 -2.32 1.23 -7.99
CA LEU A 265 -2.68 -0.05 -8.62
C LEU A 265 -3.20 -1.09 -7.61
N GLY A 266 -2.56 -1.17 -6.43
CA GLY A 266 -3.03 -2.03 -5.35
C GLY A 266 -4.42 -1.65 -4.83
N SER A 267 -4.76 -0.36 -4.86
CA SER A 267 -6.10 0.12 -4.48
C SER A 267 -7.12 -0.16 -5.58
N ALA A 268 -6.78 0.10 -6.84
CA ALA A 268 -7.64 -0.12 -8.01
C ALA A 268 -8.08 -1.59 -8.13
N THR A 269 -7.12 -2.52 -8.12
CA THR A 269 -7.37 -3.97 -8.23
C THR A 269 -8.22 -4.50 -7.08
N GLY A 270 -8.08 -3.89 -5.90
CA GLY A 270 -8.83 -4.27 -4.72
C GLY A 270 -10.30 -3.84 -4.73
N THR A 271 -10.55 -2.59 -5.14
CA THR A 271 -11.89 -1.99 -5.10
C THR A 271 -12.82 -2.55 -6.17
N GLU A 272 -12.35 -2.74 -7.40
CA GLU A 272 -13.16 -3.34 -8.48
C GLU A 272 -13.64 -4.75 -8.11
N VAL A 273 -12.70 -5.57 -7.61
CA VAL A 273 -12.97 -6.96 -7.27
C VAL A 273 -13.97 -7.03 -6.11
N ALA A 274 -13.77 -6.24 -5.04
CA ALA A 274 -14.70 -6.21 -3.91
C ALA A 274 -16.15 -5.85 -4.34
N THR A 275 -16.30 -4.83 -5.18
CA THR A 275 -17.60 -4.42 -5.73
C THR A 275 -18.23 -5.51 -6.59
N ALA A 276 -17.47 -6.06 -7.54
CA ALA A 276 -17.97 -7.11 -8.41
C ALA A 276 -18.45 -8.33 -7.60
N LEU A 277 -17.71 -8.69 -6.55
CA LEU A 277 -18.09 -9.77 -5.64
C LEU A 277 -19.37 -9.47 -4.85
N ASN A 278 -19.58 -8.23 -4.40
CA ASN A 278 -20.85 -7.82 -3.80
C ASN A 278 -22.01 -7.95 -4.76
N ASN A 279 -21.84 -7.46 -5.99
CA ASN A 279 -22.88 -7.55 -7.02
C ASN A 279 -23.20 -9.02 -7.33
N MET A 280 -22.20 -9.90 -7.39
CA MET A 280 -22.42 -11.34 -7.61
C MET A 280 -23.21 -11.98 -6.46
N ASP A 281 -22.90 -11.66 -5.20
CA ASP A 281 -23.61 -12.20 -4.01
C ASP A 281 -25.08 -11.76 -4.00
N VAL A 282 -25.33 -10.45 -4.13
CA VAL A 282 -26.68 -9.87 -4.18
C VAL A 282 -27.47 -10.39 -5.38
N SER A 283 -26.85 -10.48 -6.57
CA SER A 283 -27.52 -11.03 -7.77
C SER A 283 -27.91 -12.49 -7.57
N SER A 284 -27.05 -13.28 -6.91
CA SER A 284 -27.36 -14.67 -6.54
C SER A 284 -28.59 -14.75 -5.62
N GLU A 285 -28.70 -13.85 -4.64
CA GLU A 285 -29.82 -13.81 -3.71
C GLU A 285 -31.13 -13.39 -4.42
N TYR A 286 -31.06 -12.40 -5.31
CA TYR A 286 -32.21 -11.95 -6.09
C TYR A 286 -32.72 -13.00 -7.05
N ALA A 287 -31.83 -13.74 -7.73
CA ALA A 287 -32.23 -14.86 -8.58
C ALA A 287 -33.02 -15.93 -7.80
N LEU A 288 -32.61 -16.23 -6.55
CA LEU A 288 -33.31 -17.17 -5.68
C LEU A 288 -34.65 -16.62 -5.18
N LYS A 289 -34.70 -15.36 -4.74
CA LYS A 289 -35.96 -14.73 -4.30
C LYS A 289 -36.97 -14.62 -5.44
N LEU A 290 -36.51 -14.28 -6.65
CA LEU A 290 -37.35 -14.24 -7.84
C LEU A 290 -37.91 -15.63 -8.16
N ARG A 291 -37.06 -16.67 -8.10
CA ARG A 291 -37.51 -18.06 -8.25
C ARG A 291 -38.59 -18.41 -7.23
N GLN A 292 -38.36 -18.17 -5.94
CA GLN A 292 -39.32 -18.48 -4.88
C GLN A 292 -40.65 -17.76 -5.08
N LYS A 293 -40.60 -16.47 -5.42
CA LYS A 293 -41.80 -15.67 -5.64
C LYS A 293 -42.60 -16.12 -6.87
N ILE A 294 -41.93 -16.51 -7.95
CA ILE A 294 -42.61 -17.08 -9.12
C ILE A 294 -43.18 -18.46 -8.77
N ASP A 295 -42.46 -19.29 -8.01
CA ASP A 295 -42.91 -20.61 -7.57
C ASP A 295 -44.20 -20.51 -6.73
N GLU A 296 -44.24 -19.59 -5.76
CA GLU A 296 -45.42 -19.27 -4.96
C GLU A 296 -46.61 -18.81 -5.83
N GLN A 297 -46.39 -17.88 -6.77
CA GLN A 297 -47.44 -17.40 -7.66
C GLN A 297 -47.93 -18.47 -8.63
N CYS A 298 -47.04 -19.34 -9.10
CA CYS A 298 -47.40 -20.41 -10.01
C CYS A 298 -48.23 -21.50 -9.33
N ALA A 299 -47.99 -21.78 -8.05
CA ALA A 299 -48.83 -22.67 -7.25
C ALA A 299 -50.26 -22.12 -7.07
N GLU A 300 -50.44 -20.79 -7.09
CA GLU A 300 -51.76 -20.13 -6.99
C GLU A 300 -52.49 -20.05 -8.34
N VAL A 301 -51.76 -19.88 -9.46
CA VAL A 301 -52.33 -19.63 -10.79
C VAL A 301 -52.56 -20.93 -11.58
N PHE A 302 -51.66 -21.91 -11.49
CA PHE A 302 -51.73 -23.15 -12.25
C PHE A 302 -52.20 -24.32 -11.38
N VAL A 303 -53.33 -24.93 -11.76
CA VAL A 303 -53.93 -26.07 -11.03
C VAL A 303 -53.50 -27.42 -11.64
N ALA A 304 -53.13 -27.43 -12.93
CA ALA A 304 -52.74 -28.64 -13.64
C ALA A 304 -51.27 -29.02 -13.35
N PRO A 305 -50.98 -30.27 -12.93
CA PRO A 305 -49.62 -30.69 -12.57
C PRO A 305 -48.58 -30.54 -13.70
N ALA A 306 -48.98 -30.73 -14.96
CA ALA A 306 -48.09 -30.62 -16.12
C ALA A 306 -47.64 -29.16 -16.40
N ASP A 307 -48.51 -28.18 -16.12
CA ASP A 307 -48.19 -26.76 -16.29
C ASP A 307 -47.23 -26.31 -15.17
N VAL A 308 -47.47 -26.78 -13.94
CA VAL A 308 -46.59 -26.56 -12.79
C VAL A 308 -45.20 -27.19 -13.03
N GLU A 309 -45.13 -28.40 -13.58
CA GLU A 309 -43.88 -29.07 -13.90
C GLU A 309 -43.09 -28.34 -15.02
N SER A 310 -43.78 -27.84 -16.04
CA SER A 310 -43.17 -27.05 -17.12
C SER A 310 -42.59 -25.72 -16.61
N VAL A 311 -43.31 -25.03 -15.72
CA VAL A 311 -42.80 -23.82 -15.07
C VAL A 311 -41.61 -24.13 -14.15
N ASN A 312 -41.70 -25.22 -13.37
CA ASN A 312 -40.61 -25.66 -12.50
C ASN A 312 -39.32 -25.99 -13.27
N SER A 313 -39.45 -26.55 -14.47
CA SER A 313 -38.31 -26.76 -15.38
C SER A 313 -37.65 -25.43 -15.77
N GLY A 314 -38.41 -24.39 -16.11
CA GLY A 314 -37.86 -23.06 -16.41
C GLY A 314 -37.29 -22.35 -15.17
N LEU A 315 -37.90 -22.53 -14.00
CA LEU A 315 -37.41 -22.00 -12.72
C LEU A 315 -36.11 -22.67 -12.26
N SER A 316 -35.82 -23.89 -12.72
CA SER A 316 -34.54 -24.55 -12.48
C SER A 316 -33.37 -23.72 -13.04
N GLU A 317 -33.55 -23.07 -14.18
CA GLU A 317 -32.53 -22.23 -14.83
C GLU A 317 -32.15 -21.02 -13.95
N LEU A 318 -33.12 -20.39 -13.26
CA LEU A 318 -32.81 -19.34 -12.28
C LEU A 318 -32.00 -19.86 -11.09
N GLY A 319 -32.26 -21.11 -10.67
CA GLY A 319 -31.44 -21.80 -9.67
C GLY A 319 -30.01 -22.02 -10.13
N GLU A 320 -29.82 -22.40 -11.39
CA GLU A 320 -28.50 -22.58 -12.01
C GLU A 320 -27.74 -21.26 -12.17
N VAL A 321 -28.44 -20.17 -12.49
CA VAL A 321 -27.86 -18.81 -12.52
C VAL A 321 -27.36 -18.40 -11.14
N SER A 322 -28.16 -18.62 -10.08
CA SER A 322 -27.72 -18.37 -8.69
C SER A 322 -26.47 -19.19 -8.33
N ASN A 323 -26.45 -20.47 -8.67
CA ASN A 323 -25.28 -21.34 -8.44
C ASN A 323 -24.04 -20.86 -9.21
N SER A 324 -24.22 -20.35 -10.43
CA SER A 324 -23.15 -19.80 -11.24
C SER A 324 -22.57 -18.53 -10.62
N PHE A 325 -23.42 -17.61 -10.13
CA PHE A 325 -22.97 -16.44 -9.36
C PHE A 325 -22.20 -16.83 -8.10
N LYS A 326 -22.69 -17.80 -7.31
CA LYS A 326 -21.97 -18.30 -6.12
C LYS A 326 -20.61 -18.91 -6.45
N LYS A 327 -20.52 -19.65 -7.56
CA LYS A 327 -19.26 -20.24 -8.02
C LYS A 327 -18.27 -19.15 -8.44
N ALA A 328 -18.72 -18.17 -9.23
CA ALA A 328 -17.90 -17.03 -9.63
C ALA A 328 -17.43 -16.21 -8.41
N LEU A 329 -18.33 -15.98 -7.43
CA LEU A 329 -18.02 -15.33 -6.17
C LEU A 329 -16.89 -16.05 -5.43
N ASN A 330 -16.97 -17.36 -5.25
CA ASN A 330 -15.91 -18.14 -4.58
C ASN A 330 -14.57 -18.03 -5.30
N VAL A 331 -14.55 -18.18 -6.63
CA VAL A 331 -13.32 -18.03 -7.43
C VAL A 331 -12.72 -16.62 -7.28
N GLY A 332 -13.57 -15.59 -7.32
CA GLY A 332 -13.10 -14.22 -7.15
C GLY A 332 -12.62 -13.91 -5.72
N MET A 333 -13.21 -14.52 -4.68
CA MET A 333 -12.72 -14.44 -3.30
C MET A 333 -11.32 -15.06 -3.16
N GLU A 334 -11.12 -16.24 -3.75
CA GLU A 334 -9.80 -16.90 -3.78
C GLU A 334 -8.75 -16.02 -4.49
N GLN A 335 -9.12 -15.42 -5.63
CA GLN A 335 -8.24 -14.53 -6.37
C GLN A 335 -7.93 -13.25 -5.59
N LEU A 336 -8.92 -12.67 -4.90
CA LEU A 336 -8.71 -11.51 -4.04
C LEU A 336 -7.73 -11.82 -2.91
N VAL A 337 -7.88 -12.97 -2.24
CA VAL A 337 -6.91 -13.44 -1.25
C VAL A 337 -5.53 -13.62 -1.89
N ALA A 338 -5.45 -14.18 -3.10
CA ALA A 338 -4.20 -14.37 -3.84
C ALA A 338 -3.42 -13.05 -4.00
N THR A 339 -4.09 -11.91 -4.23
CA THR A 339 -3.44 -10.59 -4.31
C THR A 339 -2.75 -10.16 -3.01
N LEU A 340 -3.24 -10.61 -1.85
CA LEU A 340 -2.67 -10.30 -0.55
C LEU A 340 -1.56 -11.27 -0.13
N THR A 341 -1.50 -12.46 -0.75
CA THR A 341 -0.53 -13.50 -0.36
C THR A 341 0.91 -13.00 -0.42
N GLY A 342 1.27 -12.21 -1.44
CA GLY A 342 2.62 -11.66 -1.57
C GLY A 342 3.04 -10.75 -0.41
N ARG A 343 2.09 -10.09 0.26
CA ARG A 343 2.35 -9.16 1.37
C ARG A 343 2.50 -9.88 2.71
N ILE A 344 1.72 -10.93 2.93
CA ILE A 344 1.71 -11.69 4.19
C ILE A 344 2.76 -12.81 4.20
N ARG A 345 3.15 -13.33 3.02
CA ARG A 345 4.08 -14.46 2.90
C ARG A 345 5.45 -14.21 3.54
N PRO A 346 6.09 -13.03 3.44
CA PRO A 346 7.35 -12.77 4.13
C PRO A 346 7.26 -12.90 5.66
N VAL A 347 6.13 -12.49 6.25
CA VAL A 347 5.88 -12.61 7.69
C VAL A 347 5.63 -14.07 8.08
N LEU A 348 4.94 -14.83 7.23
CA LEU A 348 4.78 -16.27 7.46
C LEU A 348 6.10 -17.03 7.30
N ASP A 349 6.94 -16.64 6.34
CA ASP A 349 8.22 -17.29 6.08
C ASP A 349 9.24 -17.01 7.19
N SER A 350 9.16 -15.87 7.90
CA SER A 350 9.99 -15.63 9.10
C SER A 350 9.66 -16.60 10.24
N VAL A 351 8.43 -17.11 10.33
CA VAL A 351 8.07 -18.14 11.32
C VAL A 351 8.95 -19.38 11.16
N ALA A 352 9.41 -19.70 9.94
CA ALA A 352 10.29 -20.84 9.70
C ALA A 352 11.60 -20.76 10.49
N THR A 353 12.12 -19.57 10.78
CA THR A 353 13.39 -19.37 11.51
C THR A 353 13.24 -19.44 13.02
N ILE A 354 12.03 -19.41 13.56
CA ILE A 354 11.77 -19.47 15.01
C ILE A 354 11.98 -20.89 15.55
N SER A 355 12.78 -21.05 16.60
CA SER A 355 13.01 -22.34 17.25
C SER A 355 11.84 -22.71 18.17
N TYR A 356 11.48 -24.00 18.18
CA TYR A 356 10.59 -24.60 19.18
C TYR A 356 11.33 -25.65 20.03
N GLU A 357 12.66 -25.72 19.94
CA GLU A 357 13.50 -26.50 20.85
C GLU A 357 13.92 -25.62 22.04
N LEU A 358 12.92 -25.18 22.81
CA LEU A 358 13.10 -24.15 23.84
C LEU A 358 13.66 -24.71 25.16
N SER A 359 14.52 -23.93 25.80
CA SER A 359 14.84 -24.00 27.22
C SER A 359 13.84 -23.19 28.07
N GLU A 360 13.88 -23.35 29.40
CA GLU A 360 13.03 -22.57 30.31
C GLU A 360 13.28 -21.06 30.20
N ALA A 361 14.54 -20.64 30.04
CA ALA A 361 14.89 -19.23 29.89
C ALA A 361 14.36 -18.64 28.58
N GLU A 362 14.47 -19.38 27.46
CA GLU A 362 13.94 -18.95 26.16
C GLU A 362 12.40 -18.95 26.15
N TYR A 363 11.77 -19.93 26.78
CA TYR A 363 10.31 -19.95 26.94
C TYR A 363 9.82 -18.75 27.76
N ALA A 364 10.50 -18.44 28.87
CA ALA A 364 10.19 -17.27 29.69
C ALA A 364 10.38 -15.94 28.94
N ASP A 365 11.45 -15.81 28.16
CA ASP A 365 11.69 -14.63 27.31
C ASP A 365 10.58 -14.46 26.27
N ASN A 366 10.15 -15.55 25.61
CA ASN A 366 9.06 -15.55 24.65
C ASN A 366 7.68 -15.18 25.26
N GLU A 367 7.49 -15.27 26.59
CA GLU A 367 6.26 -14.79 27.23
C GLU A 367 6.20 -13.26 27.32
N VAL A 368 7.38 -12.62 27.40
CA VAL A 368 7.50 -11.16 27.44
C VAL A 368 7.65 -10.59 26.02
N ASN A 369 8.45 -11.27 25.19
CA ASN A 369 8.82 -10.86 23.85
C ASN A 369 8.26 -11.87 22.84
N ASP A 370 7.02 -11.64 22.39
CA ASP A 370 6.38 -12.56 21.44
C ASP A 370 7.21 -12.69 20.14
N PRO A 371 7.56 -13.92 19.72
CA PRO A 371 8.53 -14.12 18.66
C PRO A 371 7.97 -13.90 17.25
N TRP A 372 6.66 -14.00 17.03
CA TRP A 372 6.08 -13.88 15.68
C TRP A 372 4.56 -13.68 15.61
N VAL A 373 3.79 -14.16 16.60
CA VAL A 373 2.32 -14.17 16.56
C VAL A 373 1.79 -12.74 16.47
N GLN A 374 2.25 -11.84 17.34
CA GLN A 374 1.79 -10.44 17.36
C GLN A 374 2.11 -9.72 16.05
N GLN A 375 3.28 -9.98 15.47
CA GLN A 375 3.65 -9.44 14.17
C GLN A 375 2.72 -9.94 13.05
N LEU A 376 2.39 -11.25 13.06
CA LEU A 376 1.46 -11.82 12.09
C LEU A 376 0.06 -11.23 12.24
N LEU A 377 -0.47 -11.12 13.46
CA LEU A 377 -1.81 -10.58 13.71
C LEU A 377 -1.91 -9.13 13.23
N HIS A 378 -0.92 -8.29 13.58
CA HIS A 378 -0.87 -6.91 13.11
C HIS A 378 -0.77 -6.80 11.57
N SER A 379 0.02 -7.68 10.95
CA SER A 379 0.14 -7.74 9.49
C SER A 379 -1.17 -8.19 8.84
N ALA A 380 -1.85 -9.18 9.41
CA ALA A 380 -3.15 -9.65 8.95
C ALA A 380 -4.18 -8.51 8.95
N ASP A 381 -4.36 -7.83 10.08
CA ASP A 381 -5.29 -6.70 10.22
C ASP A 381 -5.01 -5.60 9.18
N SER A 382 -3.74 -5.19 9.07
CA SER A 382 -3.32 -4.12 8.17
C SER A 382 -3.58 -4.45 6.69
N ASN A 383 -3.49 -5.73 6.32
CA ASN A 383 -3.69 -6.17 4.93
C ASN A 383 -5.16 -6.34 4.53
N VAL A 384 -6.08 -6.52 5.49
CA VAL A 384 -7.51 -6.73 5.19
C VAL A 384 -8.40 -5.54 5.55
N ALA A 385 -7.95 -4.65 6.44
CA ALA A 385 -8.76 -3.53 6.94
C ALA A 385 -9.35 -2.63 5.84
N TRP A 386 -8.64 -2.44 4.73
CA TRP A 386 -9.08 -1.59 3.63
C TRP A 386 -10.22 -2.21 2.80
N LEU A 387 -10.42 -3.53 2.85
CA LEU A 387 -11.51 -4.24 2.16
C LEU A 387 -12.83 -4.20 2.92
N GLN A 388 -12.79 -4.14 4.25
CA GLN A 388 -13.97 -4.13 5.10
C GLN A 388 -15.04 -3.09 4.68
N PRO A 389 -14.71 -1.82 4.40
CA PRO A 389 -15.72 -0.83 3.98
C PRO A 389 -16.20 -0.98 2.53
N LEU A 390 -15.58 -1.88 1.76
CA LEU A 390 -15.90 -2.11 0.34
C LEU A 390 -16.78 -3.34 0.14
N MET A 391 -16.97 -4.16 1.17
CA MET A 391 -17.66 -5.44 1.08
C MET A 391 -18.93 -5.46 1.93
N THR A 392 -19.94 -6.20 1.52
CA THR A 392 -21.08 -6.52 2.41
C THR A 392 -20.57 -7.33 3.60
N ALA A 393 -21.31 -7.31 4.72
CA ALA A 393 -20.91 -8.08 5.92
C ALA A 393 -20.73 -9.58 5.61
N ASN A 394 -21.61 -10.17 4.79
CA ASN A 394 -21.53 -11.58 4.39
C ASN A 394 -20.29 -11.88 3.53
N ASN A 395 -19.97 -11.00 2.58
CA ASN A 395 -18.83 -11.16 1.71
C ASN A 395 -17.51 -10.93 2.44
N TYR A 396 -17.44 -9.92 3.31
CA TYR A 396 -16.25 -9.67 4.12
C TYR A 396 -15.96 -10.85 5.05
N ASP A 397 -17.00 -11.38 5.71
CA ASP A 397 -16.89 -12.56 6.56
C ASP A 397 -16.39 -13.79 5.76
N SER A 398 -16.94 -14.02 4.56
CA SER A 398 -16.48 -15.09 3.65
C SER A 398 -15.03 -14.90 3.23
N PHE A 399 -14.64 -13.67 2.87
CA PHE A 399 -13.28 -13.31 2.52
C PHE A 399 -12.29 -13.58 3.67
N VAL A 400 -12.62 -13.14 4.89
CA VAL A 400 -11.82 -13.41 6.10
C VAL A 400 -11.63 -14.92 6.29
N HIS A 401 -12.67 -15.72 6.04
CA HIS A 401 -12.57 -17.17 6.10
C HIS A 401 -11.58 -17.77 5.07
N PHE A 402 -11.55 -17.27 3.82
CA PHE A 402 -10.54 -17.68 2.83
C PHE A 402 -9.13 -17.23 3.23
N PHE A 403 -9.01 -16.02 3.79
CA PHE A 403 -7.73 -15.48 4.25
C PHE A 403 -7.15 -16.28 5.43
N ILE A 404 -7.98 -16.64 6.41
CA ILE A 404 -7.61 -17.51 7.53
C ILE A 404 -7.13 -18.87 7.00
N ASP A 405 -7.84 -19.48 6.04
CA ASP A 405 -7.43 -20.77 5.47
C ASP A 405 -6.04 -20.69 4.83
N PHE A 406 -5.74 -19.62 4.10
CA PHE A 406 -4.42 -19.41 3.51
C PHE A 406 -3.32 -19.37 4.60
N ILE A 407 -3.53 -18.58 5.66
CA ILE A 407 -2.58 -18.44 6.77
C ILE A 407 -2.37 -19.77 7.47
N VAL A 408 -3.46 -20.43 7.89
CA VAL A 408 -3.42 -21.67 8.66
C VAL A 408 -2.77 -22.80 7.87
N LYS A 409 -3.11 -22.97 6.58
CA LYS A 409 -2.48 -23.98 5.72
C LYS A 409 -0.97 -23.75 5.59
N ARG A 410 -0.53 -22.49 5.50
CA ARG A 410 0.90 -22.19 5.43
C ARG A 410 1.61 -22.48 6.75
N LEU A 411 1.02 -22.08 7.87
CA LEU A 411 1.55 -22.36 9.21
C LEU A 411 1.64 -23.87 9.47
N GLU A 412 0.64 -24.64 9.07
CA GLU A 412 0.65 -26.10 9.19
C GLU A 412 1.87 -26.71 8.49
N VAL A 413 2.12 -26.32 7.24
CA VAL A 413 3.30 -26.77 6.48
C VAL A 413 4.60 -26.40 7.17
N ILE A 414 4.70 -25.19 7.74
CA ILE A 414 5.89 -24.73 8.46
C ILE A 414 6.09 -25.56 9.74
N MET A 415 5.03 -25.78 10.53
CA MET A 415 5.12 -26.55 11.78
C MET A 415 5.52 -28.00 11.53
N MET A 416 5.08 -28.60 10.40
CA MET A 416 5.47 -29.95 9.98
C MET A 416 6.95 -30.11 9.59
N GLN A 417 7.71 -29.00 9.51
CA GLN A 417 9.14 -28.98 9.20
C GLN A 417 10.01 -28.67 10.43
N LYS A 418 9.38 -28.39 11.59
CA LYS A 418 10.08 -28.00 12.81
C LYS A 418 10.38 -29.18 13.71
N ARG A 419 11.23 -28.92 14.70
CA ARG A 419 11.53 -29.80 15.83
C ARG A 419 11.08 -29.16 17.12
N PHE A 420 10.65 -30.00 18.07
CA PHE A 420 10.01 -29.57 19.30
C PHE A 420 10.60 -30.27 20.52
N ARG A 421 10.65 -29.54 21.63
CA ARG A 421 10.66 -30.10 23.00
C ARG A 421 9.30 -29.84 23.67
N GLN A 422 9.08 -30.36 24.88
CA GLN A 422 7.83 -30.15 25.63
C GLN A 422 7.44 -28.66 25.74
N LEU A 423 8.39 -27.78 26.11
CA LEU A 423 8.15 -26.33 26.20
C LEU A 423 7.81 -25.69 24.85
N GLY A 424 8.33 -26.24 23.74
CA GLY A 424 7.93 -25.85 22.40
C GLY A 424 6.50 -26.27 22.06
N GLY A 425 6.06 -27.45 22.51
CA GLY A 425 4.67 -27.88 22.41
C GLY A 425 3.73 -26.91 23.14
N LEU A 426 4.10 -26.49 24.35
CA LEU A 426 3.35 -25.51 25.15
C LEU A 426 3.31 -24.14 24.47
N GLN A 427 4.45 -23.69 23.91
CA GLN A 427 4.52 -22.46 23.13
C GLN A 427 3.56 -22.52 21.93
N LEU A 428 3.57 -23.59 21.14
CA LEU A 428 2.71 -23.72 19.97
C LEU A 428 1.21 -23.75 20.35
N ASP A 429 0.85 -24.38 21.46
CA ASP A 429 -0.52 -24.33 21.97
C ASP A 429 -0.95 -22.91 22.33
N ARG A 430 -0.09 -22.15 23.01
CA ARG A 430 -0.33 -20.74 23.34
C ARG A 430 -0.45 -19.89 22.08
N ASP A 431 0.45 -20.06 21.12
CA ASP A 431 0.44 -19.36 19.83
C ASP A 431 -0.87 -19.67 19.08
N THR A 432 -1.25 -20.94 18.99
CA THR A 432 -2.49 -21.38 18.31
C THR A 432 -3.73 -20.79 18.97
N ARG A 433 -3.79 -20.76 20.31
CA ARG A 433 -4.90 -20.13 21.03
C ARG A 433 -4.99 -18.63 20.77
N ALA A 434 -3.87 -17.92 20.71
CA ALA A 434 -3.84 -16.49 20.37
C ALA A 434 -4.36 -16.24 18.94
N LEU A 435 -3.92 -17.04 17.96
CA LEU A 435 -4.44 -16.97 16.59
C LEU A 435 -5.95 -17.22 16.54
N VAL A 436 -6.43 -18.30 17.18
CA VAL A 436 -7.86 -18.63 17.22
C VAL A 436 -8.67 -17.49 17.81
N SER A 437 -8.21 -16.92 18.93
CA SER A 437 -8.88 -15.81 19.60
C SER A 437 -8.97 -14.58 18.70
N HIS A 438 -7.85 -14.16 18.10
CA HIS A 438 -7.81 -12.98 17.25
C HIS A 438 -8.66 -13.14 15.99
N PHE A 439 -8.42 -14.21 15.21
CA PHE A 439 -9.13 -14.41 13.95
C PHE A 439 -10.63 -14.67 14.17
N SER A 440 -11.03 -15.26 15.30
CA SER A 440 -12.46 -15.37 15.65
C SER A 440 -13.11 -14.02 15.95
N SER A 441 -12.35 -12.99 16.33
CA SER A 441 -12.87 -11.63 16.55
C SER A 441 -13.06 -10.83 15.25
N MET A 442 -12.39 -11.25 14.16
CA MET A 442 -12.45 -10.58 12.85
C MET A 442 -13.67 -10.98 12.01
N THR A 443 -14.40 -12.03 12.43
CA THR A 443 -15.50 -12.64 11.68
C THR A 443 -16.72 -12.85 12.58
N GLN A 444 -17.92 -12.84 12.01
CA GLN A 444 -19.17 -13.13 12.72
C GLN A 444 -19.42 -14.65 12.78
N ARG A 445 -19.04 -15.39 11.73
CA ARG A 445 -19.13 -16.86 11.72
C ARG A 445 -17.95 -17.49 12.46
N THR A 446 -18.18 -18.65 13.08
CA THR A 446 -17.13 -19.36 13.82
C THR A 446 -15.96 -19.76 12.92
N ALA A 447 -14.74 -19.32 13.28
CA ALA A 447 -13.51 -19.69 12.58
C ALA A 447 -12.73 -20.83 13.24
N ARG A 448 -13.15 -21.30 14.43
CA ARG A 448 -12.40 -22.30 15.24
C ARG A 448 -12.07 -23.57 14.45
N ASP A 449 -12.99 -24.00 13.60
CA ASP A 449 -12.86 -25.20 12.80
C ASP A 449 -11.68 -25.18 11.82
N LYS A 450 -11.31 -23.98 11.33
CA LYS A 450 -10.16 -23.78 10.43
C LYS A 450 -8.84 -24.09 11.12
N PHE A 451 -8.75 -23.86 12.42
CA PHE A 451 -7.56 -24.09 13.24
C PHE A 451 -7.48 -25.51 13.81
N ALA A 452 -8.50 -26.35 13.62
CA ALA A 452 -8.62 -27.64 14.28
C ALA A 452 -7.38 -28.54 14.08
N ARG A 453 -6.76 -28.52 12.88
CA ARG A 453 -5.52 -29.28 12.62
C ARG A 453 -4.33 -28.75 13.41
N LEU A 454 -4.12 -27.43 13.47
CA LEU A 454 -3.07 -26.83 14.30
C LEU A 454 -3.29 -27.11 15.79
N THR A 455 -4.53 -27.01 16.26
CA THR A 455 -4.89 -27.36 17.65
C THR A 455 -4.57 -28.82 17.95
N GLN A 456 -4.93 -29.74 17.06
CA GLN A 456 -4.61 -31.17 17.19
C GLN A 456 -3.10 -31.44 17.20
N MET A 457 -2.35 -30.75 16.32
CA MET A 457 -0.88 -30.82 16.31
C MET A 457 -0.29 -30.35 17.64
N ALA A 458 -0.77 -29.23 18.19
CA ALA A 458 -0.36 -28.73 19.49
C ALA A 458 -0.72 -29.70 20.63
N THR A 459 -1.89 -30.35 20.60
CA THR A 459 -2.27 -31.39 21.56
C THR A 459 -1.28 -32.55 21.56
N ILE A 460 -0.93 -33.08 20.38
CA ILE A 460 0.05 -34.18 20.24
C ILE A 460 1.42 -33.77 20.77
N LEU A 461 1.87 -32.55 20.43
CA LEU A 461 3.18 -32.04 20.84
C LEU A 461 3.27 -31.73 22.34
N ASN A 462 2.15 -31.65 23.06
CA ASN A 462 2.09 -31.44 24.50
C ASN A 462 1.99 -32.73 25.32
N LEU A 463 1.90 -33.90 24.68
CA LEU A 463 1.94 -35.18 25.40
C LEU A 463 3.26 -35.32 26.15
N GLU A 464 3.22 -35.86 27.37
CA GLU A 464 4.44 -36.15 28.12
C GLU A 464 5.10 -37.43 27.60
N LYS A 465 4.27 -38.38 27.13
CA LYS A 465 4.72 -39.69 26.64
C LYS A 465 3.94 -40.14 25.41
N VAL A 466 4.61 -40.88 24.53
CA VAL A 466 4.00 -41.50 23.33
C VAL A 466 2.83 -42.43 23.69
N SER A 467 2.86 -43.07 24.87
CA SER A 467 1.80 -43.98 25.34
C SER A 467 0.47 -43.32 25.67
N GLU A 468 0.41 -41.99 25.72
CA GLU A 468 -0.82 -41.23 26.04
C GLU A 468 -1.72 -41.04 24.81
N ILE A 469 -1.19 -41.15 23.59
CA ILE A 469 -1.99 -40.93 22.38
C ILE A 469 -3.23 -41.86 22.27
N PRO A 470 -3.22 -43.14 22.67
CA PRO A 470 -4.40 -44.00 22.61
C PRO A 470 -5.54 -43.55 23.54
N ASP A 471 -5.25 -42.72 24.55
CA ASP A 471 -6.26 -42.14 25.44
C ASP A 471 -7.06 -41.02 24.74
N PHE A 472 -6.51 -40.48 23.65
CA PHE A 472 -7.13 -39.42 22.86
C PHE A 472 -7.55 -39.89 21.47
N TRP A 473 -7.31 -41.15 21.08
CA TRP A 473 -7.48 -41.64 19.70
C TRP A 473 -8.50 -42.77 19.59
N GLY A 474 -9.15 -42.90 18.43
CA GLY A 474 -10.15 -43.94 18.18
C GLY A 474 -11.39 -43.80 19.05
N GLU A 475 -11.84 -44.90 19.67
CA GLU A 475 -13.01 -44.93 20.56
C GLU A 475 -12.85 -44.05 21.81
N ASN A 476 -11.61 -43.72 22.19
CA ASN A 476 -11.30 -42.89 23.35
C ASN A 476 -11.17 -41.40 23.02
N SER A 477 -11.40 -40.97 21.77
CA SER A 477 -11.23 -39.55 21.39
C SER A 477 -12.22 -38.59 22.07
N GLY A 478 -13.23 -39.11 22.77
CA GLY A 478 -14.23 -38.33 23.46
C GLY A 478 -14.96 -37.39 22.48
N PRO A 479 -15.14 -36.09 22.81
CA PRO A 479 -15.79 -35.13 21.92
C PRO A 479 -14.90 -34.69 20.74
N MET A 480 -13.62 -35.10 20.72
CA MET A 480 -12.67 -34.65 19.72
C MET A 480 -12.82 -35.42 18.40
N SER A 481 -13.10 -34.69 17.32
CA SER A 481 -13.11 -35.22 15.96
C SER A 481 -11.75 -34.98 15.30
N TRP A 482 -10.97 -36.04 15.14
CA TRP A 482 -9.63 -35.96 14.54
C TRP A 482 -9.69 -35.66 13.04
N ARG A 483 -8.87 -34.69 12.63
CA ARG A 483 -8.68 -34.27 11.23
C ARG A 483 -7.31 -34.66 10.69
N LEU A 484 -6.41 -35.07 11.57
CA LEU A 484 -5.13 -35.65 11.21
C LEU A 484 -5.32 -37.13 10.90
N THR A 485 -4.63 -37.64 9.88
CA THR A 485 -4.55 -39.07 9.59
C THR A 485 -3.61 -39.79 10.57
N PRO A 486 -3.70 -41.13 10.74
CA PRO A 486 -2.76 -41.89 11.56
C PRO A 486 -1.28 -41.60 11.24
N ASP A 487 -0.95 -41.44 9.96
CA ASP A 487 0.42 -41.16 9.53
C ASP A 487 0.86 -39.73 9.86
N GLU A 488 -0.05 -38.76 9.79
CA GLU A 488 0.22 -37.39 10.25
C GLU A 488 0.45 -37.35 11.76
N VAL A 489 -0.31 -38.11 12.56
CA VAL A 489 -0.10 -38.23 14.00
C VAL A 489 1.27 -38.83 14.32
N ARG A 490 1.65 -39.95 13.67
CA ARG A 490 2.98 -40.53 13.82
C ARG A 490 4.07 -39.54 13.41
N ARG A 491 3.87 -38.80 12.33
CA ARG A 491 4.82 -37.78 11.87
C ARG A 491 4.96 -36.66 12.89
N MET A 492 3.86 -36.18 13.48
CA MET A 492 3.88 -35.17 14.54
C MET A 492 4.62 -35.63 15.78
N LEU A 493 4.37 -36.86 16.25
CA LEU A 493 5.09 -37.45 17.37
C LEU A 493 6.60 -37.51 17.11
N ARG A 494 7.04 -37.79 15.88
CA ARG A 494 8.46 -37.81 15.49
C ARG A 494 9.12 -36.42 15.48
N LEU A 495 8.34 -35.33 15.51
CA LEU A 495 8.91 -33.98 15.60
C LEU A 495 9.38 -33.64 17.03
N ARG A 496 8.93 -34.40 18.05
CA ARG A 496 9.44 -34.31 19.43
C ARG A 496 10.80 -35.00 19.53
N VAL A 497 11.84 -34.21 19.78
CA VAL A 497 13.24 -34.70 19.77
C VAL A 497 13.54 -35.66 20.91
N ASP A 498 12.73 -35.62 21.97
CA ASP A 498 12.81 -36.47 23.16
C ASP A 498 12.00 -37.77 23.02
N PHE A 499 11.15 -37.90 22.00
CA PHE A 499 10.41 -39.13 21.73
C PHE A 499 11.23 -40.10 20.89
N LYS A 500 11.31 -41.34 21.36
CA LYS A 500 12.00 -42.41 20.64
C LYS A 500 11.17 -42.91 19.45
N PRO A 501 11.79 -43.30 18.32
CA PRO A 501 11.06 -43.72 17.13
C PRO A 501 10.37 -45.09 17.28
N GLU A 502 10.88 -45.99 18.11
CA GLU A 502 10.36 -47.36 18.25
C GLU A 502 8.95 -47.38 18.85
N PRO A 503 8.67 -46.72 20.01
CA PRO A 503 7.31 -46.66 20.55
C PRO A 503 6.29 -46.02 19.58
N ILE A 504 6.73 -45.11 18.72
CA ILE A 504 5.86 -44.45 17.73
C ILE A 504 5.49 -45.42 16.60
N ALA A 505 6.42 -46.29 16.19
CA ALA A 505 6.18 -47.29 15.14
C ALA A 505 5.19 -48.37 15.61
N ASP A 506 5.24 -48.72 16.89
CA ASP A 506 4.38 -49.77 17.48
C ASP A 506 2.96 -49.28 17.82
N LEU A 507 2.65 -47.99 17.62
CA LEU A 507 1.33 -47.43 17.86
C LEU A 507 0.28 -47.95 16.89
N LYS A 508 -0.80 -48.49 17.45
CA LYS A 508 -2.03 -48.85 16.76
C LYS A 508 -2.97 -47.64 16.77
N LEU A 509 -2.98 -46.91 15.64
CA LEU A 509 -3.83 -45.75 15.36
C LEU A 509 -4.78 -46.11 14.22
#